data_AF-A0A2G6JC00-F1
#
_entry.id   AF-A0A2G6JC00-F1
#
_cell.length_a   1.000
_cell.length_b   1.000
_cell.length_c   1.000
_cell.angle_alpha   90.00
_cell.angle_beta   90.00
_cell.angle_gamma   90.00
#
_symmetry.space_group_name_H-M   'P 1'
#
loop_
_entity.id
_entity.type
_entity.pdbx_description
1 polymer ?
#
loop_
_entity_poly.entity_id
_entity_poly.type
_entity_poly.pdbx_seq_one_letter_code
_entity_poly.pdbx_strand_id
1 'polypeptide(L)'
;MRPLVITVAALVGLLAVSSTTHAQPKFVRVSWDQADAVGTTMKIMWNTDSPGASTMVEYGLTSAYGQTAVGSSFVSAGALGTIHEVALSDLEPLTTYHYRVGGATGWSDDYTFNTGPAADDPGCNPIRFVAMGDGRSDFDAGPSPHWKHILGEAVDRDPDFIVLTGDQVKDGAVINQWVNWLEDTDGASPLLPIMPSLGNHDDDSVDGAMALYNQVFGLPDNDVTGTEDYYYFTYGNAIFVALSMVTYTGGAYPFQQQADWLDKVLTEHPKTWKFVYFHHPLYTGVLGIPGLVELNHPPNEVGQNAALAPVFDKHHVDIVFTGHNHHYQRFAPLCCGGDADHATPVGSFEDGTVHVITGGAGALTYDLPYVPELLCLTPGSETCSGKHHYVVVDIDGLDLHYQAWTTSSQLTSNSEDNVALIDEFWITKNEVEPNCLVIPEPGPEPGPEPAPEAEPAPEAEPAPEAEPPGWLALAAMLARALILRRRRRQSAGRSM
;
A
#
# COMPACT_ATOMS: atom_id res chain seq x y z
N MET A 1 -88.34 2.97 11.13
CA MET A 1 -87.25 2.52 10.25
C MET A 1 -85.99 3.26 10.68
N ARG A 2 -85.03 2.56 11.30
CA ARG A 2 -83.70 3.08 11.65
C ARG A 2 -82.71 2.42 10.69
N PRO A 3 -81.80 3.15 10.02
CA PRO A 3 -80.83 2.52 9.14
C PRO A 3 -79.71 1.87 9.96
N LEU A 4 -79.37 0.63 9.58
CA LEU A 4 -78.26 -0.14 10.09
C LEU A 4 -76.98 0.39 9.39
N VAL A 5 -76.06 0.98 10.14
CA VAL A 5 -74.74 1.36 9.63
C VAL A 5 -73.83 0.13 9.75
N ILE A 6 -73.46 -0.47 8.63
CA ILE A 6 -72.46 -1.53 8.56
C ILE A 6 -71.10 -0.85 8.35
N THR A 7 -70.26 -0.86 9.38
CA THR A 7 -68.87 -0.43 9.28
C THR A 7 -68.04 -1.58 8.72
N VAL A 8 -67.58 -1.46 7.47
CA VAL A 8 -66.59 -2.38 6.90
C VAL A 8 -65.21 -1.86 7.30
N ALA A 9 -64.55 -2.55 8.23
CA ALA A 9 -63.15 -2.30 8.54
C ALA A 9 -62.28 -2.91 7.42
N ALA A 10 -61.67 -2.07 6.59
CA ALA A 10 -60.66 -2.49 5.64
C ALA A 10 -59.35 -2.75 6.40
N LEU A 11 -58.95 -4.01 6.51
CA LEU A 11 -57.66 -4.41 7.04
C LEU A 11 -56.60 -4.14 5.95
N VAL A 12 -55.95 -2.99 6.02
CA VAL A 12 -54.77 -2.71 5.19
C VAL A 12 -53.61 -3.46 5.84
N GLY A 13 -53.25 -4.62 5.28
CA GLY A 13 -52.01 -5.29 5.62
C GLY A 13 -50.84 -4.43 5.16
N LEU A 14 -50.12 -3.83 6.10
CA LEU A 14 -48.78 -3.30 5.85
C LEU A 14 -47.90 -4.52 5.51
N LEU A 15 -47.64 -4.75 4.22
CA LEU A 15 -46.43 -5.49 3.84
C LEU A 15 -45.25 -4.60 4.24
N ALA A 16 -44.62 -4.94 5.37
CA ALA A 16 -43.28 -4.49 5.63
C ALA A 16 -42.40 -5.05 4.51
N VAL A 17 -42.07 -4.21 3.53
CA VAL A 17 -40.92 -4.47 2.68
C VAL A 17 -39.73 -4.35 3.63
N SER A 18 -39.22 -5.49 4.12
CA SER A 18 -37.90 -5.50 4.72
C SER A 18 -36.96 -4.95 3.66
N SER A 19 -36.49 -3.72 3.83
CA SER A 19 -35.31 -3.27 3.13
C SER A 19 -34.20 -4.22 3.59
N THR A 20 -33.84 -5.18 2.77
CA THR A 20 -32.54 -5.83 2.87
C THR A 20 -31.54 -4.69 2.73
N THR A 21 -31.03 -4.21 3.87
CA THR A 21 -29.83 -3.41 3.90
C THR A 21 -28.80 -4.24 3.16
N HIS A 22 -28.46 -3.83 1.95
CA HIS A 22 -27.43 -4.50 1.16
C HIS A 22 -26.15 -4.32 1.97
N ALA A 23 -25.59 -5.42 2.45
CA ALA A 23 -24.34 -5.41 3.18
C ALA A 23 -23.21 -5.39 2.14
N GLN A 24 -23.10 -4.26 1.42
CA GLN A 24 -22.06 -4.07 0.42
C GLN A 24 -20.70 -4.06 1.14
N PRO A 25 -19.71 -4.82 0.64
CA PRO A 25 -18.35 -4.71 1.14
C PRO A 25 -17.80 -3.30 1.02
N LYS A 26 -17.08 -2.85 2.04
CA LYS A 26 -16.32 -1.59 2.07
C LYS A 26 -14.95 -1.83 2.72
N PHE A 27 -14.00 -0.93 2.50
CA PHE A 27 -12.66 -0.98 3.12
C PHE A 27 -11.92 -2.30 2.85
N VAL A 28 -12.00 -2.75 1.59
CA VAL A 28 -11.30 -3.97 1.16
C VAL A 28 -9.81 -3.73 1.28
N ARG A 29 -9.11 -4.66 1.91
CA ARG A 29 -7.67 -4.56 2.14
C ARG A 29 -7.01 -5.92 2.14
N VAL A 30 -5.77 -5.94 1.66
CA VAL A 30 -4.93 -7.14 1.61
C VAL A 30 -3.69 -6.96 2.48
N SER A 31 -3.20 -8.06 3.04
CA SER A 31 -2.03 -8.12 3.91
C SER A 31 -1.50 -9.56 3.97
N TRP A 32 -0.47 -9.81 4.77
CA TRP A 32 0.01 -11.16 5.08
C TRP A 32 -0.15 -11.47 6.55
N ASP A 33 -0.79 -12.60 6.88
CA ASP A 33 -0.93 -13.12 8.25
C ASP A 33 -0.02 -14.34 8.50
N GLN A 34 0.78 -14.74 7.50
CA GLN A 34 1.76 -15.81 7.59
C GLN A 34 3.15 -15.28 7.18
N ALA A 35 3.98 -15.01 8.19
CA ALA A 35 5.25 -14.30 8.05
C ALA A 35 6.20 -14.86 6.98
N ASP A 36 6.31 -16.19 6.85
CA ASP A 36 7.21 -16.86 5.89
C ASP A 36 6.49 -17.44 4.66
N ALA A 37 5.32 -16.91 4.32
CA ALA A 37 4.52 -17.47 3.22
C ALA A 37 3.94 -16.40 2.29
N VAL A 38 4.54 -15.21 2.22
CA VAL A 38 4.03 -14.08 1.41
C VAL A 38 3.84 -14.40 -0.08
N GLY A 39 4.57 -15.39 -0.61
CA GLY A 39 4.43 -15.87 -1.98
C GLY A 39 3.33 -16.92 -2.19
N THR A 40 2.78 -17.50 -1.13
CA THR A 40 1.79 -18.58 -1.22
C THR A 40 0.51 -18.30 -0.43
N THR A 41 0.44 -17.16 0.26
CA THR A 41 -0.71 -16.73 1.06
C THR A 41 -1.08 -15.28 0.79
N MET A 42 -2.34 -14.95 1.08
CA MET A 42 -2.83 -13.58 1.13
C MET A 42 -3.98 -13.51 2.13
N LYS A 43 -3.93 -12.54 3.04
CA LYS A 43 -5.05 -12.23 3.95
C LYS A 43 -5.87 -11.13 3.31
N ILE A 44 -7.18 -11.33 3.24
CA ILE A 44 -8.12 -10.35 2.69
C ILE A 44 -9.13 -10.00 3.78
N MET A 45 -9.24 -8.70 4.06
CA MET A 45 -10.20 -8.17 5.01
C MET A 45 -11.12 -7.15 4.36
N TRP A 46 -12.33 -7.03 4.90
CA TRP A 46 -13.27 -5.98 4.52
C TRP A 46 -14.30 -5.77 5.61
N ASN A 47 -15.11 -4.73 5.46
CA ASN A 47 -16.17 -4.39 6.40
C ASN A 47 -17.53 -4.47 5.72
N THR A 48 -18.59 -4.72 6.49
CA THR A 48 -19.98 -4.56 6.08
C THR A 48 -20.82 -3.97 7.22
N ASP A 49 -22.01 -3.45 6.91
CA ASP A 49 -22.92 -2.91 7.92
C ASP A 49 -23.84 -3.99 8.54
N SER A 50 -23.62 -5.28 8.25
CA SER A 50 -24.50 -6.37 8.68
C SER A 50 -23.75 -7.59 9.21
N PRO A 51 -24.01 -8.03 10.45
CA PRO A 51 -23.40 -9.24 11.01
C PRO A 51 -23.85 -10.53 10.33
N GLY A 52 -24.87 -10.49 9.47
CA GLY A 52 -25.35 -11.63 8.69
C GLY A 52 -24.77 -11.70 7.27
N ALA A 53 -23.85 -10.80 6.91
CA ALA A 53 -23.19 -10.84 5.61
C ALA A 53 -22.28 -12.07 5.49
N SER A 54 -22.14 -12.59 4.27
CA SER A 54 -21.24 -13.72 4.01
C SER A 54 -19.78 -13.29 4.09
N THR A 55 -18.94 -14.15 4.67
CA THR A 55 -17.48 -13.99 4.68
C THR A 55 -16.86 -14.91 3.63
N MET A 56 -16.86 -14.46 2.38
CA MET A 56 -16.38 -15.25 1.24
C MET A 56 -15.54 -14.41 0.29
N VAL A 57 -14.53 -15.04 -0.28
CA VAL A 57 -13.72 -14.52 -1.38
C VAL A 57 -13.85 -15.47 -2.57
N GLU A 58 -14.13 -14.93 -3.75
CA GLU A 58 -13.89 -15.63 -5.01
C GLU A 58 -12.59 -15.10 -5.61
N TYR A 59 -11.70 -15.99 -6.04
CA TYR A 59 -10.39 -15.61 -6.58
C TYR A 59 -9.89 -16.55 -7.68
N GLY A 60 -8.93 -16.09 -8.48
CA GLY A 60 -8.17 -16.90 -9.42
C GLY A 60 -7.43 -16.09 -10.50
N LEU A 61 -6.85 -16.78 -11.48
CA LEU A 61 -5.94 -16.17 -12.47
C LEU A 61 -6.64 -15.24 -13.49
N THR A 62 -7.97 -15.17 -13.47
CA THR A 62 -8.77 -14.30 -14.32
C THR A 62 -9.99 -13.82 -13.53
N SER A 63 -10.71 -12.80 -14.03
CA SER A 63 -11.96 -12.32 -13.44
C SER A 63 -13.13 -13.34 -13.46
N ALA A 64 -12.90 -14.55 -13.98
CA ALA A 64 -13.80 -15.70 -13.79
C ALA A 64 -13.58 -16.40 -12.43
N TYR A 65 -12.50 -16.05 -11.72
CA TYR A 65 -12.06 -16.55 -10.43
C TYR A 65 -11.83 -18.07 -10.45
N GLY A 66 -12.90 -18.87 -10.33
CA GLY A 66 -12.84 -20.33 -10.36
C GLY A 66 -12.45 -20.98 -9.03
N GLN A 67 -12.00 -20.20 -8.05
CA GLN A 67 -11.77 -20.65 -6.67
C GLN A 67 -12.60 -19.84 -5.68
N THR A 68 -12.81 -20.41 -4.50
CA THR A 68 -13.60 -19.79 -3.43
C THR A 68 -12.99 -20.14 -2.08
N ALA A 69 -12.83 -19.14 -1.22
CA ALA A 69 -12.45 -19.31 0.18
C ALA A 69 -13.51 -18.69 1.09
N VAL A 70 -13.65 -19.26 2.28
CA VAL A 70 -14.55 -18.76 3.34
C VAL A 70 -13.73 -18.52 4.59
N GLY A 71 -14.14 -17.55 5.40
CA GLY A 71 -13.42 -17.23 6.63
C GLY A 71 -14.35 -16.82 7.76
N SER A 72 -13.82 -15.99 8.66
CA SER A 72 -14.50 -15.55 9.87
C SER A 72 -14.92 -14.08 9.79
N SER A 73 -15.86 -13.70 10.64
CA SER A 73 -16.22 -12.31 10.84
C SER A 73 -16.56 -12.03 12.29
N PHE A 74 -16.35 -10.80 12.72
CA PHE A 74 -16.73 -10.33 14.05
C PHE A 74 -17.33 -8.92 13.97
N VAL A 75 -18.13 -8.57 14.96
CA VAL A 75 -18.75 -7.24 15.05
C VAL A 75 -17.80 -6.32 15.79
N SER A 76 -17.36 -5.27 15.11
CA SER A 76 -16.63 -4.16 15.69
C SER A 76 -17.59 -3.04 16.09
N ALA A 77 -17.09 -2.08 16.87
CA ALA A 77 -17.88 -0.98 17.37
C ALA A 77 -18.17 0.07 16.30
N GLY A 78 -19.31 0.75 16.43
CA GLY A 78 -19.62 1.96 15.66
C GLY A 78 -19.63 1.75 14.14
N ALA A 79 -19.00 2.68 13.43
CA ALA A 79 -19.04 2.76 11.96
C ALA A 79 -18.17 1.72 11.25
N LEU A 80 -17.29 1.00 11.97
CA LEU A 80 -16.54 -0.13 11.42
C LEU A 80 -17.47 -1.31 11.09
N GLY A 81 -18.58 -1.48 11.80
CA GLY A 81 -19.56 -2.53 11.49
C GLY A 81 -19.02 -3.94 11.72
N THR A 82 -19.31 -4.85 10.80
CA THR A 82 -18.79 -6.23 10.82
C THR A 82 -17.53 -6.32 10.00
N ILE A 83 -16.44 -6.80 10.60
CA ILE A 83 -15.15 -7.04 9.96
C ILE A 83 -15.11 -8.51 9.54
N HIS A 84 -14.70 -8.73 8.30
CA HIS A 84 -14.60 -10.02 7.65
C HIS A 84 -13.14 -10.30 7.33
N GLU A 85 -12.75 -11.56 7.48
CA GLU A 85 -11.38 -12.03 7.27
C GLU A 85 -11.38 -13.35 6.53
N VAL A 86 -10.60 -13.43 5.46
CA VAL A 86 -10.37 -14.67 4.72
C VAL A 86 -8.88 -14.79 4.42
N ALA A 87 -8.29 -15.91 4.84
CA ALA A 87 -6.94 -16.27 4.45
C ALA A 87 -6.99 -17.16 3.19
N LEU A 88 -6.21 -16.79 2.19
CA LEU A 88 -5.94 -17.60 1.01
C LEU A 88 -4.63 -18.34 1.21
N SER A 89 -4.58 -19.60 0.78
CA SER A 89 -3.38 -20.45 0.81
C SER A 89 -3.17 -21.12 -0.54
N ASP A 90 -2.03 -21.80 -0.67
CA ASP A 90 -1.67 -22.59 -1.86
C ASP A 90 -1.67 -21.76 -3.16
N LEU A 91 -1.36 -20.46 -3.03
CA LEU A 91 -1.18 -19.57 -4.18
C LEU A 91 0.17 -19.84 -4.84
N GLU A 92 0.25 -19.57 -6.15
CA GLU A 92 1.51 -19.61 -6.89
C GLU A 92 2.31 -18.32 -6.59
N PRO A 93 3.62 -18.41 -6.28
CA PRO A 93 4.47 -17.23 -6.13
C PRO A 93 4.54 -16.38 -7.40
N LEU A 94 4.80 -15.08 -7.25
CA LEU A 94 4.99 -14.12 -8.35
C LEU A 94 3.83 -14.15 -9.37
N THR A 95 2.60 -14.26 -8.87
CA THR A 95 1.40 -14.47 -9.68
C THR A 95 0.33 -13.44 -9.35
N THR A 96 -0.25 -12.85 -10.39
CA THR A 96 -1.41 -11.96 -10.24
C THR A 96 -2.69 -12.78 -10.10
N TYR A 97 -3.46 -12.48 -9.05
CA TYR A 97 -4.79 -13.05 -8.82
C TYR A 97 -5.85 -11.97 -8.90
N HIS A 98 -6.92 -12.24 -9.65
CA HIS A 98 -8.19 -11.52 -9.55
C HIS A 98 -8.97 -12.02 -8.34
N TYR A 99 -9.65 -11.13 -7.64
CA TYR A 99 -10.53 -11.50 -6.54
C TYR A 99 -11.68 -10.52 -6.32
N ARG A 100 -12.74 -11.01 -5.67
CA ARG A 100 -13.82 -10.19 -5.12
C ARG A 100 -14.28 -10.74 -3.78
N VAL A 101 -14.81 -9.88 -2.93
CA VAL A 101 -15.26 -10.23 -1.57
C VAL A 101 -16.76 -10.06 -1.42
N GLY A 102 -17.37 -10.83 -0.52
CA GLY A 102 -18.80 -10.68 -0.18
C GLY A 102 -19.56 -12.00 -0.17
N GLY A 103 -20.73 -12.02 -0.85
CA GLY A 103 -21.55 -13.22 -1.02
C GLY A 103 -23.02 -12.91 -1.26
N ALA A 104 -23.92 -13.61 -0.57
CA ALA A 104 -25.36 -13.56 -0.86
C ALA A 104 -25.99 -12.16 -0.71
N THR A 105 -25.36 -11.28 0.07
CA THR A 105 -25.83 -9.92 0.36
C THR A 105 -25.26 -8.84 -0.56
N GLY A 106 -24.31 -9.19 -1.43
CA GLY A 106 -23.59 -8.27 -2.31
C GLY A 106 -22.14 -8.71 -2.52
N TRP A 107 -21.55 -8.33 -3.66
CA TRP A 107 -20.15 -8.53 -3.99
C TRP A 107 -19.49 -7.16 -4.20
N SER A 108 -18.21 -7.07 -3.86
CA SER A 108 -17.37 -5.94 -4.27
C SER A 108 -17.16 -5.91 -5.80
N ASP A 109 -16.48 -4.86 -6.26
CA ASP A 109 -15.83 -4.86 -7.56
C ASP A 109 -14.73 -5.94 -7.65
N ASP A 110 -14.26 -6.19 -8.87
CA ASP A 110 -13.08 -7.02 -9.15
C ASP A 110 -11.81 -6.24 -8.79
N TYR A 111 -10.93 -6.86 -8.01
CA TYR A 111 -9.63 -6.34 -7.63
C TYR A 111 -8.55 -7.34 -8.03
N THR A 112 -7.29 -6.89 -8.03
CA THR A 112 -6.13 -7.76 -8.26
C THR A 112 -5.06 -7.54 -7.21
N PHE A 113 -4.37 -8.60 -6.80
CA PHE A 113 -3.13 -8.51 -6.03
C PHE A 113 -2.06 -9.41 -6.66
N ASN A 114 -0.79 -9.15 -6.32
CA ASN A 114 0.34 -10.00 -6.68
C ASN A 114 0.83 -10.76 -5.45
N THR A 115 1.13 -12.06 -5.59
CA THR A 115 1.87 -12.80 -4.57
C THR A 115 3.35 -12.47 -4.65
N GLY A 116 4.03 -12.50 -3.49
CA GLY A 116 5.47 -12.31 -3.43
C GLY A 116 6.26 -13.49 -4.01
N PRO A 117 7.60 -13.42 -4.02
CA PRO A 117 8.47 -14.54 -4.30
C PRO A 117 8.33 -15.63 -3.23
N ALA A 118 8.81 -16.82 -3.56
CA ALA A 118 8.87 -17.91 -2.60
C ALA A 118 9.77 -17.53 -1.40
N ALA A 119 9.46 -18.06 -0.22
CA ALA A 119 10.20 -17.75 0.99
C ALA A 119 11.66 -18.21 0.96
N ASP A 120 12.03 -19.13 0.06
CA ASP A 120 13.40 -19.60 -0.17
C ASP A 120 14.08 -18.97 -1.39
N ASP A 121 13.47 -17.94 -1.99
CA ASP A 121 14.09 -17.17 -3.07
C ASP A 121 15.40 -16.52 -2.57
N PRO A 122 16.55 -16.81 -3.22
CA PRO A 122 17.84 -16.33 -2.75
C PRO A 122 18.14 -14.87 -3.14
N GLY A 123 17.22 -14.17 -3.82
CA GLY A 123 17.40 -12.80 -4.31
C GLY A 123 17.39 -12.71 -5.83
N CYS A 124 16.60 -13.56 -6.49
CA CYS A 124 16.52 -13.64 -7.95
C CYS A 124 15.41 -12.79 -8.54
N ASN A 125 14.50 -12.34 -7.70
CA ASN A 125 13.40 -11.47 -8.08
C ASN A 125 13.57 -10.14 -7.36
N PRO A 126 13.53 -9.00 -8.09
CA PRO A 126 13.62 -7.69 -7.48
C PRO A 126 12.50 -7.47 -6.46
N ILE A 127 12.78 -6.61 -5.48
CA ILE A 127 11.82 -6.18 -4.46
C ILE A 127 11.73 -4.66 -4.55
N ARG A 128 10.53 -4.11 -4.67
CA ARG A 128 10.29 -2.69 -4.46
C ARG A 128 9.30 -2.51 -3.32
N PHE A 129 9.69 -1.72 -2.32
CA PHE A 129 8.75 -1.31 -1.28
C PHE A 129 8.80 0.18 -1.01
N VAL A 130 7.73 0.69 -0.42
CA VAL A 130 7.69 2.06 0.11
C VAL A 130 7.67 2.05 1.63
N ALA A 131 8.44 2.95 2.24
CA ALA A 131 8.40 3.23 3.68
C ALA A 131 7.96 4.68 3.93
N MET A 132 6.93 4.86 4.75
CA MET A 132 6.40 6.18 5.11
C MET A 132 5.58 6.09 6.41
N GLY A 133 5.33 7.19 7.10
CA GLY A 133 4.50 7.17 8.31
C GLY A 133 3.90 8.51 8.68
N ASP A 134 3.15 8.50 9.79
CA ASP A 134 2.47 9.67 10.33
C ASP A 134 1.43 10.20 9.34
N GLY A 135 0.59 9.29 8.81
CA GLY A 135 -0.45 9.58 7.81
C GLY A 135 -1.69 10.30 8.38
N ARG A 136 -1.75 10.49 9.69
CA ARG A 136 -2.89 11.07 10.41
C ARG A 136 -3.13 12.56 10.15
N SER A 137 -4.33 13.04 10.48
CA SER A 137 -4.66 14.47 10.63
C SER A 137 -4.14 15.02 11.97
N ASP A 138 -3.83 16.31 12.06
CA ASP A 138 -3.46 16.97 13.32
C ASP A 138 -4.62 17.73 13.99
N PHE A 139 -5.58 18.21 13.21
CA PHE A 139 -6.50 19.25 13.71
C PHE A 139 -7.89 18.73 14.07
N ASP A 140 -8.37 17.70 13.40
CA ASP A 140 -9.71 17.15 13.61
C ASP A 140 -9.71 15.62 13.64
N ALA A 141 -10.90 15.03 13.74
CA ALA A 141 -11.10 13.59 13.62
C ALA A 141 -11.25 13.15 12.13
N GLY A 142 -10.97 14.06 11.19
CA GLY A 142 -10.99 13.80 9.76
C GLY A 142 -9.71 13.13 9.27
N PRO A 143 -9.67 12.69 8.01
CA PRO A 143 -8.43 12.21 7.42
C PRO A 143 -7.45 13.36 7.20
N SER A 144 -6.16 13.05 7.08
CA SER A 144 -5.18 14.05 6.63
C SER A 144 -5.54 14.53 5.23
N PRO A 145 -5.50 15.85 4.95
CA PRO A 145 -5.68 16.35 3.58
C PRO A 145 -4.53 15.96 2.64
N HIS A 146 -3.45 15.37 3.16
CA HIS A 146 -2.26 15.00 2.41
C HIS A 146 -2.16 13.49 2.16
N TRP A 147 -2.62 12.66 3.10
CA TRP A 147 -2.45 11.20 3.08
C TRP A 147 -2.86 10.55 1.75
N LYS A 148 -4.09 10.75 1.29
CA LYS A 148 -4.60 10.13 0.06
C LYS A 148 -3.75 10.47 -1.18
N HIS A 149 -3.26 11.70 -1.25
CA HIS A 149 -2.41 12.14 -2.35
C HIS A 149 -1.01 11.52 -2.29
N ILE A 150 -0.41 11.52 -1.10
CA ILE A 150 0.92 10.96 -0.86
C ILE A 150 0.92 9.45 -1.10
N LEU A 151 -0.10 8.75 -0.59
CA LEU A 151 -0.31 7.33 -0.85
C LEU A 151 -0.50 7.04 -2.35
N GLY A 152 -1.27 7.86 -3.06
CA GLY A 152 -1.43 7.72 -4.52
C GLY A 152 -0.10 7.82 -5.25
N GLU A 153 0.72 8.85 -4.96
CA GLU A 153 2.04 9.01 -5.57
C GLU A 153 3.01 7.87 -5.20
N ALA A 154 2.91 7.33 -3.99
CA ALA A 154 3.69 6.18 -3.56
C ALA A 154 3.29 4.91 -4.31
N VAL A 155 1.99 4.69 -4.52
CA VAL A 155 1.46 3.56 -5.33
C VAL A 155 1.86 3.70 -6.79
N ASP A 156 1.92 4.93 -7.34
CA ASP A 156 2.39 5.19 -8.70
C ASP A 156 3.89 4.82 -8.91
N ARG A 157 4.63 4.53 -7.83
CA ARG A 157 5.98 3.94 -7.91
C ARG A 157 5.98 2.43 -8.15
N ASP A 158 4.80 1.81 -8.22
CA ASP A 158 4.60 0.39 -8.44
C ASP A 158 5.32 -0.48 -7.37
N PRO A 159 5.12 -0.24 -6.06
CA PRO A 159 5.71 -1.07 -5.03
C PRO A 159 4.97 -2.41 -4.88
N ASP A 160 5.71 -3.45 -4.48
CA ASP A 160 5.15 -4.74 -4.10
C ASP A 160 4.31 -4.65 -2.83
N PHE A 161 4.73 -3.79 -1.89
CA PHE A 161 4.04 -3.50 -0.63
C PHE A 161 4.49 -2.17 -0.03
N ILE A 162 3.74 -1.70 0.98
CA ILE A 162 4.04 -0.49 1.73
C ILE A 162 4.20 -0.85 3.21
N VAL A 163 5.27 -0.38 3.85
CA VAL A 163 5.43 -0.43 5.31
C VAL A 163 5.11 0.93 5.93
N LEU A 164 4.34 0.95 7.01
CA LEU A 164 3.97 2.18 7.71
C LEU A 164 4.62 2.29 9.09
N THR A 165 5.28 3.41 9.39
CA THR A 165 6.02 3.61 10.65
C THR A 165 5.16 4.14 11.82
N GLY A 166 3.86 3.81 11.86
CA GLY A 166 2.94 4.28 12.92
C GLY A 166 2.21 5.60 12.61
N ASP A 167 1.32 5.96 13.52
CA ASP A 167 0.47 7.14 13.53
C ASP A 167 -0.44 7.23 12.29
N GLN A 168 -1.19 6.16 12.05
CA GLN A 168 -2.22 6.13 11.00
C GLN A 168 -3.41 7.02 11.36
N VAL A 169 -3.80 7.02 12.63
CA VAL A 169 -4.87 7.88 13.17
C VAL A 169 -4.32 8.79 14.27
N LYS A 170 -5.09 9.81 14.66
CA LYS A 170 -4.71 10.75 15.73
C LYS A 170 -5.12 10.28 17.12
N ASP A 171 -6.14 9.45 17.22
CA ASP A 171 -6.60 8.88 18.48
C ASP A 171 -7.16 7.49 18.21
N GLY A 172 -6.40 6.47 18.63
CA GLY A 172 -6.69 5.05 18.47
C GLY A 172 -8.04 4.62 19.01
N ALA A 173 -8.62 5.37 19.97
CA ALA A 173 -9.94 5.12 20.53
C ALA A 173 -11.09 5.61 19.65
N VAL A 174 -10.81 6.51 18.69
CA VAL A 174 -11.84 7.19 17.91
C VAL A 174 -12.12 6.43 16.62
N ILE A 175 -13.10 5.54 16.68
CA ILE A 175 -13.58 4.69 15.55
C ILE A 175 -13.71 5.45 14.22
N ASN A 176 -14.24 6.67 14.24
CA ASN A 176 -14.43 7.44 13.01
C ASN A 176 -13.12 7.84 12.32
N GLN A 177 -12.02 7.97 13.07
CA GLN A 177 -10.70 8.26 12.47
C GLN A 177 -10.18 7.05 11.70
N TRP A 178 -10.36 5.83 12.23
CA TRP A 178 -10.05 4.59 11.52
C TRP A 178 -10.90 4.44 10.25
N VAL A 179 -12.19 4.77 10.33
CA VAL A 179 -13.08 4.75 9.15
C VAL A 179 -12.60 5.75 8.09
N ASN A 180 -12.28 6.97 8.48
CA ASN A 180 -11.78 7.99 7.54
C ASN A 180 -10.43 7.58 6.92
N TRP A 181 -9.53 6.99 7.72
CA TRP A 181 -8.26 6.48 7.21
C TRP A 181 -8.46 5.34 6.22
N LEU A 182 -9.39 4.40 6.51
CA LEU A 182 -9.74 3.33 5.58
C LEU A 182 -10.39 3.85 4.30
N GLU A 183 -11.24 4.89 4.37
CA GLU A 183 -11.82 5.56 3.20
C GLU A 183 -10.78 6.23 2.31
N ASP A 184 -9.72 6.78 2.89
CA ASP A 184 -8.65 7.42 2.11
C ASP A 184 -7.57 6.46 1.63
N THR A 185 -7.54 5.25 2.18
CA THR A 185 -6.61 4.18 1.82
C THR A 185 -7.23 3.19 0.80
N ASP A 186 -8.54 3.31 0.53
CA ASP A 186 -9.33 2.37 -0.28
C ASP A 186 -8.89 2.20 -1.74
N GLY A 187 -8.16 3.19 -2.27
CA GLY A 187 -7.59 3.12 -3.62
C GLY A 187 -6.32 2.25 -3.72
N ALA A 188 -5.67 1.95 -2.59
CA ALA A 188 -4.41 1.21 -2.54
C ALA A 188 -4.57 -0.14 -1.82
N SER A 189 -5.26 -0.16 -0.68
CA SER A 189 -5.36 -1.35 0.17
C SER A 189 -5.95 -2.60 -0.50
N PRO A 190 -6.84 -2.54 -1.51
CA PRO A 190 -7.28 -3.74 -2.23
C PRO A 190 -6.23 -4.28 -3.21
N LEU A 191 -5.19 -3.51 -3.53
CA LEU A 191 -4.28 -3.81 -4.64
C LEU A 191 -2.92 -4.34 -4.18
N LEU A 192 -2.45 -3.89 -3.02
CA LEU A 192 -1.17 -4.28 -2.46
C LEU A 192 -1.19 -4.31 -0.93
N PRO A 193 -0.33 -5.14 -0.29
CA PRO A 193 -0.21 -5.21 1.15
C PRO A 193 0.29 -3.91 1.80
N ILE A 194 -0.43 -3.45 2.82
CA ILE A 194 -0.01 -2.36 3.71
C ILE A 194 0.30 -2.95 5.07
N MET A 195 1.56 -2.87 5.50
CA MET A 195 2.12 -3.51 6.69
C MET A 195 2.54 -2.44 7.71
N PRO A 196 1.65 -2.04 8.65
CA PRO A 196 1.93 -0.97 9.60
C PRO A 196 2.64 -1.48 10.86
N SER A 197 3.41 -0.60 11.50
CA SER A 197 3.71 -0.68 12.93
C SER A 197 2.77 0.23 13.71
N LEU A 198 2.63 -0.02 15.02
CA LEU A 198 1.91 0.85 15.96
C LEU A 198 2.67 2.15 16.29
N GLY A 199 1.99 3.29 16.19
CA GLY A 199 2.40 4.59 16.73
C GLY A 199 1.69 4.97 18.02
N ASN A 200 2.15 6.04 18.68
CA ASN A 200 1.58 6.47 19.97
C ASN A 200 0.19 7.08 19.85
N HIS A 201 -0.25 7.41 18.64
CA HIS A 201 -1.61 7.84 18.38
C HIS A 201 -2.55 6.68 17.99
N ASP A 202 -2.03 5.52 17.61
CA ASP A 202 -2.82 4.37 17.16
C ASP A 202 -3.33 3.50 18.32
N ASP A 203 -2.69 3.62 19.48
CA ASP A 203 -3.02 2.90 20.71
C ASP A 203 -3.98 3.70 21.61
N ASP A 204 -4.72 3.01 22.47
CA ASP A 204 -5.60 3.64 23.46
C ASP A 204 -5.48 3.02 24.87
N SER A 205 -6.59 2.86 25.59
CA SER A 205 -6.62 2.20 26.92
C SER A 205 -7.05 0.73 26.85
N VAL A 206 -7.34 0.23 25.65
CA VAL A 206 -7.83 -1.10 25.33
C VAL A 206 -6.80 -1.80 24.47
N ASP A 207 -6.06 -2.72 25.08
CA ASP A 207 -4.92 -3.36 24.42
C ASP A 207 -5.28 -4.73 23.79
N GLY A 208 -4.36 -5.26 22.99
CA GLY A 208 -4.44 -6.58 22.38
C GLY A 208 -5.56 -6.67 21.33
N ALA A 209 -6.15 -7.86 21.15
CA ALA A 209 -7.13 -8.11 20.09
C ALA A 209 -8.40 -7.22 20.13
N MET A 210 -8.63 -6.49 21.22
CA MET A 210 -9.75 -5.55 21.35
C MET A 210 -9.38 -4.11 20.98
N ALA A 211 -8.09 -3.79 20.83
CA ALA A 211 -7.63 -2.51 20.29
C ALA A 211 -8.16 -2.33 18.86
N LEU A 212 -8.48 -1.09 18.44
CA LEU A 212 -8.98 -0.86 17.09
C LEU A 212 -7.92 -1.17 16.02
N TYR A 213 -6.64 -0.88 16.30
CA TYR A 213 -5.53 -1.26 15.43
C TYR A 213 -5.55 -2.76 15.09
N ASN A 214 -5.59 -3.62 16.11
CA ASN A 214 -5.62 -5.08 15.98
C ASN A 214 -6.94 -5.64 15.43
N GLN A 215 -7.97 -4.80 15.24
CA GLN A 215 -9.20 -5.19 14.55
C GLN A 215 -9.18 -4.76 13.07
N VAL A 216 -8.52 -3.64 12.78
CA VAL A 216 -8.47 -3.06 11.45
C VAL A 216 -7.43 -3.78 10.60
N PHE A 217 -6.30 -4.19 11.16
CA PHE A 217 -5.29 -4.93 10.43
C PHE A 217 -5.43 -6.44 10.62
N GLY A 218 -4.80 -7.20 9.72
CA GLY A 218 -4.69 -8.65 9.77
C GLY A 218 -3.25 -9.00 9.45
N LEU A 219 -2.42 -9.02 10.48
CA LEU A 219 -0.96 -9.13 10.42
C LEU A 219 -0.52 -10.45 11.07
N PRO A 220 0.75 -10.85 10.96
CA PRO A 220 1.22 -12.06 11.62
C PRO A 220 1.22 -11.89 13.14
N ASP A 221 0.75 -12.89 13.88
CA ASP A 221 0.87 -12.92 15.34
C ASP A 221 2.32 -13.15 15.77
N ASN A 222 2.78 -12.47 16.82
CA ASN A 222 4.01 -12.83 17.51
C ASN A 222 3.78 -13.94 18.55
N ASP A 223 4.79 -14.78 18.77
CA ASP A 223 4.74 -15.93 19.69
C ASP A 223 4.91 -15.57 21.18
N VAL A 224 5.05 -14.28 21.50
CA VAL A 224 5.24 -13.79 22.87
C VAL A 224 3.92 -13.37 23.49
N THR A 225 3.11 -12.62 22.75
CA THR A 225 1.80 -12.09 23.19
C THR A 225 0.63 -12.75 22.47
N GLY A 226 0.86 -13.35 21.29
CA GLY A 226 -0.21 -13.85 20.42
C GLY A 226 -1.07 -12.72 19.86
N THR A 227 -0.45 -11.58 19.55
CA THR A 227 -1.10 -10.40 18.95
C THR A 227 -0.33 -9.92 17.73
N GLU A 228 -0.92 -8.97 17.01
CA GLU A 228 -0.39 -8.33 15.81
C GLU A 228 0.39 -7.04 16.12
N ASP A 229 0.67 -6.75 17.40
CA ASP A 229 1.27 -5.48 17.85
C ASP A 229 2.68 -5.27 17.28
N TYR A 230 3.41 -6.36 17.08
CA TYR A 230 4.71 -6.44 16.44
C TYR A 230 4.86 -7.81 15.79
N TYR A 231 5.57 -7.86 14.68
CA TYR A 231 5.59 -9.03 13.80
C TYR A 231 6.73 -8.93 12.81
N TYR A 232 6.94 -9.99 12.04
CA TYR A 232 7.84 -9.97 10.91
C TYR A 232 7.17 -10.58 9.69
N PHE A 233 7.74 -10.32 8.52
CA PHE A 233 7.49 -11.09 7.31
C PHE A 233 8.76 -11.17 6.48
N THR A 234 8.88 -12.23 5.68
CA THR A 234 9.96 -12.38 4.71
C THR A 234 9.44 -12.16 3.30
N TYR A 235 10.22 -11.50 2.46
CA TYR A 235 9.93 -11.29 1.05
C TYR A 235 11.21 -11.61 0.28
N GLY A 236 11.27 -12.79 -0.32
CA GLY A 236 12.45 -13.30 -1.00
C GLY A 236 13.68 -13.37 -0.08
N ASN A 237 14.76 -12.68 -0.44
CA ASN A 237 16.00 -12.64 0.36
C ASN A 237 16.02 -11.53 1.43
N ALA A 238 14.87 -10.91 1.72
CA ALA A 238 14.72 -9.87 2.72
C ALA A 238 13.81 -10.30 3.88
N ILE A 239 14.08 -9.77 5.07
CA ILE A 239 13.18 -9.80 6.24
C ILE A 239 12.83 -8.38 6.66
N PHE A 240 11.56 -8.19 7.02
CA PHE A 240 11.01 -6.95 7.53
C PHE A 240 10.42 -7.20 8.91
N VAL A 241 10.79 -6.39 9.89
CA VAL A 241 10.32 -6.55 11.28
C VAL A 241 9.65 -5.26 11.74
N ALA A 242 8.34 -5.33 12.01
CA ALA A 242 7.60 -4.29 12.70
C ALA A 242 7.84 -4.43 14.20
N LEU A 243 8.24 -3.36 14.88
CA LEU A 243 8.31 -3.31 16.34
C LEU A 243 7.26 -2.35 16.90
N SER A 244 6.77 -2.63 18.10
CA SER A 244 5.87 -1.75 18.84
C SER A 244 6.65 -0.91 19.84
N MET A 245 6.42 0.40 19.79
CA MET A 245 6.93 1.35 20.79
C MET A 245 5.86 1.77 21.80
N VAL A 246 4.69 1.13 21.74
CA VAL A 246 3.51 1.40 22.57
C VAL A 246 3.11 0.12 23.31
N THR A 247 2.22 0.25 24.28
CA THR A 247 2.32 -0.55 25.50
C THR A 247 1.88 -2.00 25.33
N TYR A 248 2.48 -2.87 26.14
CA TYR A 248 1.97 -4.19 26.42
C TYR A 248 1.09 -4.07 27.66
N THR A 249 -0.23 -4.21 27.53
CA THR A 249 -1.18 -4.39 28.64
C THR A 249 -0.93 -3.49 29.87
N GLY A 250 -1.53 -2.31 29.91
CA GLY A 250 -1.55 -1.46 31.12
C GLY A 250 -0.30 -0.61 31.34
N GLY A 251 0.33 -0.12 30.27
CA GLY A 251 1.37 0.91 30.36
C GLY A 251 2.82 0.41 30.45
N ALA A 252 3.06 -0.90 30.27
CA ALA A 252 4.41 -1.46 30.31
C ALA A 252 5.09 -1.44 28.92
N TYR A 253 6.39 -1.16 28.92
CA TYR A 253 7.25 -1.23 27.74
C TYR A 253 8.33 -2.30 27.95
N PRO A 254 8.03 -3.59 27.71
CA PRO A 254 8.99 -4.67 27.94
C PRO A 254 10.00 -4.75 26.78
N PHE A 255 10.74 -3.67 26.50
CA PHE A 255 11.66 -3.62 25.36
C PHE A 255 12.71 -4.73 25.37
N GLN A 256 13.14 -5.21 26.53
CA GLN A 256 14.03 -6.37 26.60
C GLN A 256 13.37 -7.64 26.07
N GLN A 257 12.09 -7.90 26.38
CA GLN A 257 11.37 -9.06 25.86
C GLN A 257 11.21 -8.96 24.34
N GLN A 258 10.91 -7.77 23.83
CA GLN A 258 10.82 -7.51 22.40
C GLN A 258 12.18 -7.63 21.70
N ALA A 259 13.27 -7.20 22.35
CA ALA A 259 14.63 -7.37 21.86
C ALA A 259 15.05 -8.84 21.82
N ASP A 260 14.73 -9.63 22.85
CA ASP A 260 14.97 -11.08 22.88
C ASP A 260 14.20 -11.81 21.77
N TRP A 261 12.96 -11.36 21.50
CA TRP A 261 12.16 -11.85 20.39
C TRP A 261 12.77 -11.50 19.03
N LEU A 262 13.17 -10.23 18.84
CA LEU A 262 13.83 -9.78 17.62
C LEU A 262 15.14 -10.56 17.38
N ASP A 263 15.92 -10.78 18.43
CA ASP A 263 17.16 -11.56 18.36
C ASP A 263 16.91 -12.98 17.86
N LYS A 264 15.85 -13.61 18.36
CA LYS A 264 15.39 -14.93 17.91
C LYS A 264 14.97 -14.89 16.44
N VAL A 265 14.09 -13.96 16.05
CA VAL A 265 13.59 -13.84 14.66
C VAL A 265 14.75 -13.67 13.68
N LEU A 266 15.68 -12.74 13.93
CA LEU A 266 16.81 -12.51 13.03
C LEU A 266 17.82 -13.68 13.02
N THR A 267 17.90 -14.45 14.10
CA THR A 267 18.71 -15.68 14.15
C THR A 267 18.08 -16.82 13.34
N GLU A 268 16.77 -17.00 13.44
CA GLU A 268 16.04 -18.09 12.79
C GLU A 268 15.82 -17.82 11.29
N HIS A 269 15.82 -16.55 10.87
CA HIS A 269 15.61 -16.11 9.49
C HIS A 269 16.80 -15.27 9.00
N PRO A 270 17.97 -15.88 8.72
CA PRO A 270 19.19 -15.17 8.34
C PRO A 270 19.16 -14.68 6.88
N LYS A 271 18.22 -13.79 6.57
CA LYS A 271 18.03 -13.17 5.27
C LYS A 271 19.18 -12.20 4.94
N THR A 272 19.49 -12.06 3.65
CA THR A 272 20.52 -11.12 3.18
C THR A 272 20.19 -9.72 3.65
N TRP A 273 19.01 -9.21 3.27
CA TRP A 273 18.53 -7.88 3.64
C TRP A 273 17.65 -7.91 4.89
N LYS A 274 17.89 -6.98 5.81
CA LYS A 274 17.20 -6.90 7.11
C LYS A 274 16.73 -5.47 7.32
N PHE A 275 15.41 -5.30 7.38
CA PHE A 275 14.76 -4.02 7.63
C PHE A 275 13.97 -4.10 8.93
N VAL A 276 14.06 -3.06 9.73
CA VAL A 276 13.25 -2.92 10.94
C VAL A 276 12.49 -1.60 10.86
N TYR A 277 11.23 -1.59 11.27
CA TYR A 277 10.43 -0.38 11.28
C TYR A 277 9.52 -0.28 12.50
N PHE A 278 9.39 0.93 13.03
CA PHE A 278 8.60 1.23 14.23
C PHE A 278 8.42 2.74 14.39
N HIS A 279 7.71 3.19 15.43
CA HIS A 279 7.34 4.59 15.52
C HIS A 279 8.42 5.54 16.07
N HIS A 280 8.79 5.42 17.35
CA HIS A 280 9.71 6.37 17.99
C HIS A 280 11.18 6.18 17.57
N PRO A 281 11.87 7.19 17.03
CA PRO A 281 13.25 7.07 16.58
C PRO A 281 14.26 6.81 17.71
N LEU A 282 15.26 5.95 17.43
CA LEU A 282 16.44 5.80 18.30
C LEU A 282 17.29 7.08 18.29
N TYR A 283 17.42 7.70 17.12
CA TYR A 283 18.25 8.87 16.86
C TYR A 283 17.44 9.89 16.06
N THR A 284 17.51 11.16 16.47
CA THR A 284 16.84 12.27 15.79
C THR A 284 17.53 13.58 16.14
N GLY A 285 17.39 14.58 15.28
CA GLY A 285 17.64 15.96 15.67
C GLY A 285 16.60 16.48 16.66
N VAL A 286 17.07 17.33 17.58
CA VAL A 286 16.23 18.11 18.48
C VAL A 286 16.48 19.59 18.24
N LEU A 287 15.41 20.38 18.20
CA LEU A 287 15.51 21.83 18.08
C LEU A 287 14.72 22.50 19.20
N GLY A 288 15.42 22.97 20.22
CA GLY A 288 14.88 23.79 21.30
C GLY A 288 15.49 25.19 21.27
N ILE A 289 14.78 26.15 20.69
CA ILE A 289 15.08 27.58 20.81
C ILE A 289 14.03 28.20 21.74
N PRO A 290 14.37 28.47 23.02
CA PRO A 290 13.41 28.97 24.01
C PRO A 290 12.63 30.19 23.50
N GLY A 291 11.29 30.07 23.47
CA GLY A 291 10.38 31.13 23.04
C GLY A 291 10.26 31.33 21.53
N LEU A 292 10.86 30.46 20.70
CA LEU A 292 10.73 30.50 19.23
C LEU A 292 10.24 29.18 18.65
N VAL A 293 10.94 28.07 18.88
CA VAL A 293 10.60 26.73 18.37
C VAL A 293 11.06 25.69 19.39
N GLU A 294 10.16 24.83 19.85
CA GLU A 294 10.47 23.67 20.68
C GLU A 294 9.92 22.42 19.99
N LEU A 295 10.77 21.72 19.26
CA LEU A 295 10.48 20.37 18.75
C LEU A 295 10.89 19.38 19.84
N ASN A 296 9.91 18.99 20.65
CA ASN A 296 10.09 18.29 21.94
C ASN A 296 10.13 16.77 21.83
N HIS A 297 10.59 16.23 20.70
CA HIS A 297 10.69 14.79 20.46
C HIS A 297 12.16 14.36 20.44
N PRO A 298 12.75 14.02 21.61
CA PRO A 298 14.15 13.63 21.71
C PRO A 298 14.42 12.22 21.18
N PRO A 299 15.70 11.91 20.85
CA PRO A 299 16.08 10.51 20.62
C PRO A 299 15.78 9.67 21.86
N ASN A 300 15.48 8.38 21.65
CA ASN A 300 15.25 7.42 22.75
C ASN A 300 14.11 7.85 23.71
N GLU A 301 13.08 8.53 23.19
CA GLU A 301 12.03 9.15 24.00
C GLU A 301 11.35 8.17 24.98
N VAL A 302 11.21 6.91 24.58
CA VAL A 302 10.56 5.87 25.39
C VAL A 302 11.55 4.92 26.06
N GLY A 303 12.86 5.05 25.84
CA GLY A 303 13.90 4.23 26.50
C GLY A 303 14.20 2.90 25.81
N GLN A 304 13.89 2.78 24.52
CA GLN A 304 14.05 1.57 23.71
C GLN A 304 15.51 1.26 23.31
N ASN A 305 16.38 2.27 23.22
CA ASN A 305 17.71 2.14 22.62
C ASN A 305 18.58 1.08 23.32
N ALA A 306 18.55 1.04 24.65
CA ALA A 306 19.39 0.15 25.45
C ALA A 306 19.12 -1.34 25.16
N ALA A 307 17.87 -1.67 24.78
CA ALA A 307 17.47 -3.04 24.44
C ALA A 307 17.63 -3.33 22.94
N LEU A 308 17.24 -2.40 22.07
CA LEU A 308 17.13 -2.66 20.62
C LEU A 308 18.44 -2.46 19.86
N ALA A 309 19.21 -1.40 20.15
CA ALA A 309 20.43 -1.10 19.39
C ALA A 309 21.46 -2.25 19.40
N PRO A 310 21.69 -2.96 20.54
CA PRO A 310 22.59 -4.12 20.54
C PRO A 310 22.13 -5.26 19.62
N VAL A 311 20.83 -5.43 19.41
CA VAL A 311 20.28 -6.48 18.52
C VAL A 311 20.47 -6.06 17.06
N PHE A 312 20.27 -4.78 16.73
CA PHE A 312 20.55 -4.24 15.39
C PHE A 312 22.02 -4.40 15.02
N ASP A 313 22.93 -4.05 15.95
CA ASP A 313 24.38 -4.21 15.77
C ASP A 313 24.77 -5.69 15.62
N LYS A 314 24.20 -6.59 16.46
CA LYS A 314 24.50 -8.02 16.44
C LYS A 314 24.13 -8.69 15.11
N HIS A 315 22.97 -8.34 14.56
CA HIS A 315 22.43 -8.95 13.34
C HIS A 315 22.75 -8.20 12.07
N HIS A 316 23.40 -7.04 12.19
CA HIS A 316 23.67 -6.13 11.09
C HIS A 316 22.38 -5.81 10.32
N VAL A 317 21.46 -5.11 11.00
CA VAL A 317 20.27 -4.54 10.34
C VAL A 317 20.73 -3.48 9.35
N ASP A 318 20.20 -3.52 8.12
CA ASP A 318 20.64 -2.62 7.06
C ASP A 318 20.05 -1.23 7.23
N ILE A 319 18.72 -1.16 7.35
CA ILE A 319 18.00 0.10 7.50
C ILE A 319 16.90 -0.04 8.55
N VAL A 320 16.85 0.93 9.45
CA VAL A 320 15.79 1.12 10.44
C VAL A 320 14.94 2.32 10.02
N PHE A 321 13.64 2.11 9.80
CA PHE A 321 12.68 3.15 9.47
C PHE A 321 11.84 3.55 10.67
N THR A 322 11.70 4.85 10.90
CA THR A 322 10.92 5.40 12.01
C THR A 322 10.04 6.56 11.59
N GLY A 323 8.98 6.82 12.35
CA GLY A 323 8.06 7.94 12.14
C GLY A 323 8.21 8.96 13.25
N HIS A 324 7.08 9.38 13.81
CA HIS A 324 6.91 10.20 15.03
C HIS A 324 7.33 11.66 14.85
N ASN A 325 8.55 11.86 14.37
CA ASN A 325 9.04 13.17 14.03
C ASN A 325 8.66 13.48 12.59
N HIS A 326 7.89 14.56 12.41
CA HIS A 326 7.26 14.85 11.15
C HIS A 326 8.22 15.51 10.13
N HIS A 327 9.36 14.87 9.88
CA HIS A 327 10.37 15.29 8.92
C HIS A 327 11.10 14.07 8.34
N TYR A 328 11.78 14.28 7.22
CA TYR A 328 12.75 13.34 6.71
C TYR A 328 14.08 13.57 7.40
N GLN A 329 14.69 12.53 7.94
CA GLN A 329 16.09 12.58 8.39
C GLN A 329 16.76 11.23 8.23
N ARG A 330 17.88 11.22 7.49
CA ARG A 330 18.75 10.06 7.40
C ARG A 330 20.05 10.31 8.14
N PHE A 331 20.48 9.30 8.89
CA PHE A 331 21.81 9.22 9.48
C PHE A 331 22.76 8.44 8.57
N ALA A 332 24.06 8.74 8.66
CA ALA A 332 25.12 7.85 8.17
C ALA A 332 24.97 6.46 8.82
N PRO A 333 25.57 5.39 8.27
CA PRO A 333 25.63 4.10 8.96
C PRO A 333 26.16 4.28 10.39
N LEU A 334 25.45 3.73 11.36
CA LEU A 334 25.75 3.87 12.80
C LEU A 334 26.13 2.53 13.41
N CYS A 335 27.18 2.53 14.23
CA CYS A 335 27.56 1.46 15.17
C CYS A 335 28.56 2.07 16.19
N CYS A 336 28.76 1.52 17.38
CA CYS A 336 28.01 0.47 18.03
C CYS A 336 27.41 1.08 19.30
N GLY A 337 26.10 0.92 19.46
CA GLY A 337 25.29 1.63 20.42
C GLY A 337 24.71 0.72 21.48
N GLY A 338 24.89 1.11 22.74
CA GLY A 338 24.19 0.59 23.90
C GLY A 338 24.26 1.66 24.99
N ASP A 339 23.10 2.20 25.38
CA ASP A 339 22.88 3.32 26.31
C ASP A 339 23.16 4.75 25.80
N ALA A 340 23.64 4.94 24.56
CA ALA A 340 23.92 6.28 24.03
C ALA A 340 22.77 6.82 23.18
N ASP A 341 22.17 7.94 23.60
CA ASP A 341 21.25 8.77 22.78
C ASP A 341 21.96 9.45 21.59
N HIS A 342 23.22 9.10 21.34
CA HIS A 342 24.08 9.75 20.36
C HIS A 342 24.48 8.76 19.27
N ALA A 343 24.25 9.16 18.03
CA ALA A 343 24.71 8.45 16.85
C ALA A 343 26.25 8.41 16.80
N THR A 344 26.81 7.23 16.57
CA THR A 344 28.24 7.05 16.27
C THR A 344 28.37 6.60 14.82
N PRO A 345 28.72 7.51 13.89
CA PRO A 345 28.91 7.16 12.50
C PRO A 345 30.06 6.19 12.31
N VAL A 346 29.85 5.20 11.46
CA VAL A 346 30.89 4.35 10.91
C VAL A 346 31.09 4.65 9.42
N GLY A 347 32.23 4.24 8.88
CA GLY A 347 32.68 4.68 7.57
C GLY A 347 32.04 3.97 6.38
N SER A 348 31.23 2.92 6.61
CA SER A 348 30.67 2.09 5.55
C SER A 348 29.32 1.49 5.95
N PHE A 349 28.52 1.13 4.94
CA PHE A 349 27.27 0.39 5.14
C PHE A 349 27.51 -1.03 5.68
N GLU A 350 28.70 -1.61 5.48
CA GLU A 350 29.05 -2.95 6.00
C GLU A 350 29.30 -2.94 7.51
N ASP A 351 29.56 -1.78 8.09
CA ASP A 351 29.96 -1.64 9.49
C ASP A 351 28.81 -1.17 10.41
N GLY A 352 27.66 -0.77 9.87
CA GLY A 352 26.61 -0.16 10.68
C GLY A 352 25.24 -0.03 10.01
N THR A 353 24.26 0.32 10.83
CA THR A 353 22.84 0.41 10.46
C THR A 353 22.51 1.83 9.98
N VAL A 354 21.78 1.98 8.88
CA VAL A 354 21.23 3.28 8.47
C VAL A 354 19.93 3.54 9.23
N HIS A 355 19.82 4.69 9.90
CA HIS A 355 18.58 5.11 10.55
C HIS A 355 17.89 6.20 9.74
N VAL A 356 16.61 6.01 9.46
CA VAL A 356 15.77 6.90 8.67
C VAL A 356 14.51 7.27 9.45
N ILE A 357 14.25 8.56 9.57
CA ILE A 357 12.96 9.12 9.97
C ILE A 357 12.19 9.47 8.69
N THR A 358 10.99 8.93 8.55
CA THR A 358 10.10 9.08 7.39
C THR A 358 8.66 9.46 7.80
N GLY A 359 8.52 10.35 8.80
CA GLY A 359 7.23 10.78 9.36
C GLY A 359 6.50 11.86 8.56
N GLY A 360 6.65 11.89 7.25
CA GLY A 360 6.16 12.97 6.38
C GLY A 360 4.88 12.65 5.61
N ALA A 361 4.16 11.58 5.92
CA ALA A 361 3.14 11.04 5.01
C ALA A 361 1.75 11.67 5.16
N GLY A 362 1.52 12.53 6.15
CA GLY A 362 0.20 13.15 6.31
C GLY A 362 0.12 14.24 7.37
N ALA A 363 0.73 14.02 8.52
CA ALA A 363 0.74 14.97 9.62
C ALA A 363 1.58 16.21 9.28
N LEU A 364 1.36 17.28 10.03
CA LEU A 364 1.99 18.58 9.87
C LEU A 364 3.50 18.45 9.99
N THR A 365 4.18 18.56 8.86
CA THR A 365 5.62 18.41 8.82
C THR A 365 6.36 19.62 9.39
N TYR A 366 7.64 19.43 9.73
CA TYR A 366 8.51 20.50 10.20
C TYR A 366 9.06 21.35 9.03
N ASP A 367 8.21 21.70 8.06
CA ASP A 367 8.53 22.56 6.90
C ASP A 367 8.57 24.03 7.30
N LEU A 368 9.51 24.36 8.18
CA LEU A 368 9.75 25.72 8.65
C LEU A 368 11.11 26.19 8.14
N PRO A 369 11.25 27.47 7.73
CA PRO A 369 12.52 28.00 7.27
C PRO A 369 13.65 27.73 8.27
N TYR A 370 14.76 27.17 7.79
CA TYR A 370 15.97 26.83 8.55
C TYR A 370 15.83 25.67 9.56
N VAL A 371 14.62 25.19 9.86
CA VAL A 371 14.41 24.13 10.85
C VAL A 371 15.00 22.79 10.39
N PRO A 372 14.75 22.30 9.17
CA PRO A 372 15.37 21.06 8.69
C PRO A 372 16.90 21.15 8.68
N GLU A 373 17.48 22.29 8.28
CA GLU A 373 18.93 22.49 8.28
C GLU A 373 19.52 22.45 9.69
N LEU A 374 18.80 22.98 10.68
CA LEU A 374 19.20 22.93 12.09
C LEU A 374 19.08 21.52 12.69
N LEU A 375 17.99 20.80 12.37
CA LEU A 375 17.83 19.39 12.75
C LEU A 375 18.96 18.52 12.18
N CYS A 376 19.45 18.87 10.99
CA CYS A 376 20.57 18.18 10.34
C CYS A 376 21.95 18.45 10.94
N LEU A 377 22.08 19.37 11.91
CA LEU A 377 23.35 19.59 12.61
C LEU A 377 23.64 18.53 13.68
N THR A 378 22.69 17.65 13.97
CA THR A 378 22.90 16.54 14.90
C THR A 378 24.01 15.62 14.39
N PRO A 379 24.99 15.25 15.24
CA PRO A 379 26.07 14.36 14.85
C PRO A 379 25.56 13.09 14.17
N GLY A 380 26.15 12.75 13.02
CA GLY A 380 25.79 11.58 12.23
C GLY A 380 24.59 11.76 11.29
N SER A 381 23.85 12.86 11.38
CA SER A 381 22.83 13.19 10.39
C SER A 381 23.48 13.55 9.04
N GLU A 382 22.94 13.03 7.96
CA GLU A 382 23.45 13.22 6.58
C GLU A 382 22.52 14.07 5.73
N THR A 383 21.21 13.81 5.79
CA THR A 383 20.23 14.51 4.95
C THR A 383 18.93 14.68 5.70
N CYS A 384 18.34 15.87 5.58
CA CYS A 384 17.11 16.22 6.27
C CYS A 384 16.20 17.07 5.37
N SER A 385 14.89 16.91 5.51
CA SER A 385 13.89 17.72 4.82
C SER A 385 12.65 17.85 5.70
N GLY A 386 12.08 19.05 5.78
CA GLY A 386 10.82 19.28 6.48
C GLY A 386 9.59 19.02 5.63
N LYS A 387 9.75 18.59 4.37
CA LYS A 387 8.64 18.46 3.41
C LYS A 387 7.88 17.13 3.58
N HIS A 388 6.64 17.11 3.11
CA HIS A 388 5.92 15.85 2.91
C HIS A 388 6.63 14.97 1.90
N HIS A 389 6.77 13.68 2.21
CA HIS A 389 7.61 12.76 1.47
C HIS A 389 7.21 11.30 1.68
N TYR A 390 7.80 10.43 0.85
CA TYR A 390 7.85 8.98 1.03
C TYR A 390 9.23 8.46 0.60
N VAL A 391 9.56 7.24 1.02
CA VAL A 391 10.80 6.54 0.65
C VAL A 391 10.47 5.36 -0.25
N VAL A 392 11.21 5.20 -1.34
CA VAL A 392 11.20 4.03 -2.22
C VAL A 392 12.52 3.29 -2.05
N VAL A 393 12.44 1.97 -1.92
CA VAL A 393 13.60 1.10 -1.86
C VAL A 393 13.44 -0.01 -2.88
N ASP A 394 14.44 -0.11 -3.75
CA ASP A 394 14.58 -1.16 -4.75
C ASP A 394 15.72 -2.09 -4.34
N ILE A 395 15.51 -3.40 -4.43
CA ILE A 395 16.51 -4.43 -4.15
C ILE A 395 16.57 -5.37 -5.34
N ASP A 396 17.77 -5.63 -5.86
CA ASP A 396 18.04 -6.61 -6.90
C ASP A 396 19.26 -7.45 -6.47
N GLY A 397 19.00 -8.66 -5.97
CA GLY A 397 20.03 -9.54 -5.42
C GLY A 397 20.79 -8.92 -4.25
N LEU A 398 22.04 -8.52 -4.49
CA LEU A 398 22.97 -7.92 -3.53
C LEU A 398 23.07 -6.40 -3.65
N ASP A 399 22.32 -5.79 -4.55
CA ASP A 399 22.26 -4.34 -4.75
C ASP A 399 20.94 -3.77 -4.20
N LEU A 400 21.05 -2.67 -3.46
CA LEU A 400 19.94 -1.88 -2.97
C LEU A 400 20.08 -0.44 -3.47
N HIS A 401 19.00 0.11 -3.99
CA HIS A 401 18.85 1.51 -4.36
C HIS A 401 17.78 2.16 -3.50
N TYR A 402 18.16 3.21 -2.78
CA TYR A 402 17.29 3.95 -1.89
C TYR A 402 17.00 5.32 -2.49
N GLN A 403 15.74 5.76 -2.41
CA GLN A 403 15.35 7.12 -2.78
C GLN A 403 14.30 7.70 -1.82
N ALA A 404 14.49 8.95 -1.40
CA ALA A 404 13.46 9.72 -0.70
C ALA A 404 12.94 10.84 -1.61
N TRP A 405 11.61 10.98 -1.73
CA TRP A 405 10.98 11.92 -2.65
C TRP A 405 10.00 12.82 -1.93
N THR A 406 10.04 14.13 -2.20
CA THR A 406 8.94 15.03 -1.84
C THR A 406 7.73 14.77 -2.73
N THR A 407 6.56 15.12 -2.23
CA THR A 407 5.28 14.91 -2.93
C THR A 407 4.71 16.18 -3.53
N SER A 408 3.73 16.05 -4.43
CA SER A 408 3.02 17.20 -4.99
C SER A 408 2.25 17.97 -3.92
N SER A 409 1.73 17.25 -2.91
CA SER A 409 0.96 17.77 -1.78
C SER A 409 1.87 18.20 -0.63
N GLN A 410 2.02 19.50 -0.43
CA GLN A 410 2.84 20.10 0.63
C GLN A 410 1.99 20.98 1.55
N LEU A 411 2.51 21.32 2.75
CA LEU A 411 1.76 22.09 3.75
C LEU A 411 1.16 23.41 3.25
N THR A 412 1.88 24.09 2.35
CA THR A 412 1.51 25.42 1.86
C THR A 412 1.19 25.47 0.37
N SER A 413 1.34 24.36 -0.36
CA SER A 413 1.08 24.31 -1.80
C SER A 413 0.85 22.90 -2.31
N ASN A 414 -0.01 22.76 -3.32
CA ASN A 414 -0.21 21.51 -4.07
C ASN A 414 0.19 21.75 -5.53
N SER A 415 1.29 21.15 -5.98
CA SER A 415 1.85 21.33 -7.31
C SER A 415 2.76 20.17 -7.68
N GLU A 416 2.70 19.69 -8.92
CA GLU A 416 3.66 18.71 -9.46
C GLU A 416 5.11 19.20 -9.37
N ASP A 417 5.33 20.51 -9.44
CA ASP A 417 6.66 21.12 -9.30
C ASP A 417 7.26 20.92 -7.89
N ASN A 418 6.46 20.51 -6.91
CA ASN A 418 6.94 20.18 -5.56
C ASN A 418 7.63 18.82 -5.50
N VAL A 419 7.40 17.93 -6.48
CA VAL A 419 7.98 16.58 -6.51
C VAL A 419 9.46 16.67 -6.87
N ALA A 420 10.32 16.25 -5.95
CA ALA A 420 11.76 16.32 -6.08
C ALA A 420 12.44 15.23 -5.24
N LEU A 421 13.61 14.78 -5.71
CA LEU A 421 14.47 13.89 -4.94
C LEU A 421 15.05 14.65 -3.75
N ILE A 422 14.85 14.10 -2.54
CA ILE A 422 15.45 14.59 -1.29
C ILE A 422 16.81 13.95 -1.11
N ASP A 423 16.89 12.64 -1.33
CA ASP A 423 18.03 11.81 -0.98
C ASP A 423 18.07 10.56 -1.85
N GLU A 424 19.28 10.05 -2.08
CA GLU A 424 19.53 8.87 -2.89
C GLU A 424 20.89 8.25 -2.55
N PHE A 425 20.92 6.93 -2.38
CA PHE A 425 22.16 6.19 -2.21
C PHE A 425 22.00 4.72 -2.63
N TRP A 426 23.13 4.03 -2.73
CA TRP A 426 23.20 2.61 -3.05
C TRP A 426 23.97 1.84 -1.98
N ILE A 427 23.56 0.59 -1.73
CA ILE A 427 24.31 -0.38 -0.93
C ILE A 427 24.53 -1.61 -1.82
N THR A 428 25.77 -2.06 -1.93
CA THR A 428 26.12 -3.33 -2.57
C THR A 428 26.78 -4.22 -1.52
N LYS A 429 26.22 -5.42 -1.28
CA LYS A 429 26.79 -6.38 -0.33
C LYS A 429 27.86 -7.24 -0.98
N ASN A 430 28.99 -7.38 -0.30
CA ASN A 430 30.09 -8.24 -0.74
C ASN A 430 29.87 -9.70 -0.30
N GLU A 431 28.80 -10.33 -0.78
CA GLU A 431 28.43 -11.73 -0.53
C GLU A 431 28.54 -12.59 -1.79
N VAL A 432 28.31 -13.90 -1.68
CA VAL A 432 28.24 -14.78 -2.85
C VAL A 432 26.92 -14.52 -3.56
N GLU A 433 27.00 -14.14 -4.83
CA GLU A 433 25.83 -13.92 -5.70
C GLU A 433 24.83 -15.08 -5.60
N PRO A 434 23.51 -14.79 -5.54
CA PRO A 434 22.51 -15.82 -5.50
C PRO A 434 22.58 -16.70 -6.74
N ASN A 435 22.46 -18.02 -6.53
CA ASN A 435 22.40 -18.97 -7.62
C ASN A 435 21.01 -18.95 -8.26
N CYS A 436 20.75 -17.92 -9.05
CA CYS A 436 19.54 -17.79 -9.82
C CYS A 436 19.58 -18.74 -10.99
N LEU A 437 18.77 -19.81 -10.92
CA LEU A 437 18.53 -20.63 -12.09
C LEU A 437 17.92 -19.72 -13.16
N VAL A 438 18.67 -19.46 -14.22
CA VAL A 438 18.13 -18.82 -15.42
C VAL A 438 17.08 -19.78 -15.98
N ILE A 439 15.81 -19.55 -15.66
CA ILE A 439 14.72 -20.14 -16.43
C ILE A 439 14.86 -19.51 -17.82
N PRO A 440 15.16 -20.29 -18.87
CA PRO A 440 15.23 -19.71 -20.20
C PRO A 440 13.90 -19.05 -20.49
N GLU A 441 13.91 -17.82 -21.01
CA GLU A 441 12.69 -17.21 -21.53
C GLU A 441 11.95 -18.25 -22.38
N PRO A 442 10.62 -18.37 -22.25
CA PRO A 442 9.87 -19.24 -23.13
C PRO A 442 10.24 -18.85 -24.55
N GLY A 443 10.87 -19.78 -25.27
CA GLY A 443 11.23 -19.55 -26.67
C GLY A 443 9.98 -19.05 -27.40
N PRO A 444 10.14 -18.19 -28.42
CA PRO A 444 9.01 -17.58 -29.11
C PRO A 444 8.00 -18.67 -29.43
N GLU A 445 6.73 -18.45 -29.05
CA GLU A 445 5.66 -19.38 -29.35
C GLU A 445 5.82 -19.85 -30.81
N PRO A 446 5.73 -21.16 -31.10
CA PRO A 446 5.75 -21.62 -32.47
C PRO A 446 4.65 -20.85 -33.19
N GLY A 447 5.05 -19.98 -34.12
CA GLY A 447 4.13 -19.20 -34.92
C GLY A 447 3.09 -20.14 -35.54
N PRO A 448 1.86 -19.65 -35.78
CA PRO A 448 0.78 -20.48 -36.27
C PRO A 448 1.26 -21.31 -37.46
N GLU A 449 1.07 -22.62 -37.37
CA GLU A 449 1.40 -23.56 -38.43
C GLU A 449 0.82 -23.01 -39.75
N PRO A 450 1.63 -22.87 -40.82
CA PRO A 450 1.13 -22.29 -42.05
C PRO A 450 -0.07 -23.11 -42.50
N ALA A 451 -1.19 -22.41 -42.72
CA ALA A 451 -2.40 -23.04 -43.23
C ALA A 451 -2.04 -23.85 -44.48
N PRO A 452 -2.55 -25.09 -44.61
CA PRO A 452 -2.29 -25.91 -45.78
C PRO A 452 -2.64 -25.10 -47.04
N GLU A 453 -1.71 -25.08 -48.00
CA GLU A 453 -1.91 -24.40 -49.29
C GLU A 453 -3.26 -24.81 -49.87
N ALA A 454 -4.13 -23.82 -50.08
CA ALA A 454 -5.40 -24.03 -50.74
C ALA A 454 -5.12 -24.55 -52.16
N GLU A 455 -5.73 -25.69 -52.51
CA GLU A 455 -5.70 -26.21 -53.88
C GLU A 455 -6.19 -25.14 -54.86
N PRO A 456 -5.54 -24.98 -56.03
CA PRO A 456 -5.92 -23.97 -57.00
C PRO A 456 -7.33 -24.24 -57.52
N ALA A 457 -8.18 -23.21 -57.45
CA ALA A 457 -9.53 -23.24 -58.02
C ALA A 457 -9.48 -23.45 -59.54
N PRO A 458 -10.41 -24.24 -60.13
CA PRO A 458 -10.46 -24.43 -61.57
C PRO A 458 -10.88 -23.14 -62.29
N GLU A 459 -10.24 -22.87 -63.43
CA GLU A 459 -10.53 -21.72 -64.30
C GLU A 459 -12.00 -21.71 -64.76
N ALA A 460 -12.64 -20.54 -64.62
CA ALA A 460 -13.98 -20.29 -65.13
C ALA A 460 -13.94 -19.85 -66.60
N GLU A 461 -14.79 -20.46 -67.43
CA GLU A 461 -15.02 -20.09 -68.84
C GLU A 461 -15.72 -18.72 -68.99
N PRO A 462 -15.50 -17.99 -70.10
CA PRO A 462 -16.04 -16.65 -70.28
C PRO A 462 -17.52 -16.64 -70.67
N ALA A 463 -18.29 -15.74 -70.05
CA ALA A 463 -19.69 -15.48 -70.40
C ALA A 463 -19.82 -14.44 -71.55
N PRO A 464 -20.85 -14.53 -72.42
CA PRO A 464 -21.02 -13.66 -73.58
C PRO A 464 -21.70 -12.32 -73.25
N GLU A 465 -21.38 -11.30 -74.05
CA GLU A 465 -21.94 -9.95 -74.00
C GLU A 465 -23.39 -9.87 -74.48
N ALA A 466 -24.21 -9.07 -73.80
CA ALA A 466 -25.46 -8.49 -74.33
C ALA A 466 -25.76 -7.11 -73.70
N GLU A 467 -26.16 -6.16 -74.56
CA GLU A 467 -26.43 -4.74 -74.30
C GLU A 467 -27.75 -4.42 -73.54
N PRO A 468 -27.94 -3.16 -73.06
CA PRO A 468 -28.79 -2.85 -71.89
C PRO A 468 -30.16 -2.23 -72.23
N PRO A 469 -31.14 -2.27 -71.29
CA PRO A 469 -32.31 -1.38 -71.35
C PRO A 469 -32.27 -0.22 -70.33
N GLY A 470 -32.18 1.01 -70.84
CA GLY A 470 -33.30 1.96 -70.85
C GLY A 470 -33.65 2.82 -69.61
N TRP A 471 -33.23 2.52 -68.38
CA TRP A 471 -33.74 3.27 -67.19
C TRP A 471 -32.67 3.91 -66.28
N LEU A 472 -31.39 3.75 -66.60
CA LEU A 472 -30.27 4.40 -65.90
C LEU A 472 -29.87 5.79 -66.45
N ALA A 473 -30.65 6.34 -67.38
CA ALA A 473 -30.42 7.66 -67.98
C ALA A 473 -30.98 8.85 -67.18
N LEU A 474 -31.70 8.63 -66.06
CA LEU A 474 -32.36 9.73 -65.32
C LEU A 474 -31.77 10.04 -63.93
N ALA A 475 -30.94 9.17 -63.35
CA ALA A 475 -30.30 9.42 -62.05
C ALA A 475 -28.91 10.10 -62.15
N ALA A 476 -28.24 10.02 -63.30
CA ALA A 476 -26.92 10.64 -63.52
C ALA A 476 -26.97 12.12 -63.98
N MET A 477 -28.15 12.66 -64.28
CA MET A 477 -28.32 14.07 -64.67
C MET A 477 -28.55 15.04 -63.49
N LEU A 478 -28.80 14.56 -62.27
CA LEU A 478 -29.01 15.42 -61.08
C LEU A 478 -27.76 15.60 -60.20
N ALA A 479 -26.71 14.78 -60.37
CA ALA A 479 -25.45 14.94 -59.64
C ALA A 479 -24.44 15.92 -60.32
N ARG A 480 -24.68 16.31 -61.59
CA ARG A 480 -23.82 17.26 -62.33
C ARG A 480 -24.25 18.74 -62.23
N ALA A 481 -25.34 19.05 -61.53
CA ALA A 481 -25.80 20.44 -61.32
C ALA A 481 -25.33 21.08 -60.00
N LEU A 482 -24.73 20.32 -59.07
CA LEU A 482 -24.30 20.82 -57.75
C LEU A 482 -22.78 21.02 -57.59
N ILE A 483 -21.97 20.57 -58.55
CA ILE A 483 -20.50 20.73 -58.50
C ILE A 483 -19.98 21.89 -59.39
N LEU A 484 -20.84 22.51 -60.21
CA LEU A 484 -20.48 23.66 -61.06
C LEU A 484 -20.92 25.04 -60.53
N ARG A 485 -21.52 25.14 -59.33
CA ARG A 485 -21.83 26.42 -58.67
C ARG A 485 -20.81 26.89 -57.62
N ARG A 486 -19.78 26.08 -57.30
CA ARG A 486 -18.70 26.46 -56.36
C ARG A 486 -17.39 26.94 -57.00
N ARG A 487 -17.26 26.94 -58.34
CA ARG A 487 -16.04 27.42 -59.06
C ARG A 487 -16.23 28.72 -59.86
N ARG A 488 -17.26 29.53 -59.59
CA ARG A 488 -17.47 30.86 -60.22
C ARG A 488 -17.64 32.02 -59.22
N ARG A 489 -17.14 31.90 -57.98
CA ARG A 489 -17.13 33.00 -56.99
C ARG A 489 -15.75 33.40 -56.45
N GLN A 490 -14.65 33.00 -57.11
CA GLN A 490 -13.28 33.37 -56.69
C GLN A 490 -12.44 34.10 -57.76
N SER A 491 -13.02 34.64 -58.84
CA SER A 491 -12.26 35.45 -59.82
C SER A 491 -12.98 36.74 -60.28
N ALA A 492 -13.57 37.48 -59.34
CA ALA A 492 -13.98 38.87 -59.58
C ALA A 492 -13.68 39.71 -58.35
N GLY A 493 -12.46 40.27 -58.29
CA GLY A 493 -12.04 41.11 -57.17
C GLY A 493 -10.58 41.56 -57.21
N ARG A 494 -10.15 42.23 -58.28
CA ARG A 494 -9.23 43.39 -58.23
C ARG A 494 -8.86 43.86 -59.64
N SER A 495 -9.27 45.10 -59.95
CA SER A 495 -8.76 45.91 -61.05
C SER A 495 -8.14 47.17 -60.45
N MET A 496 -6.82 47.31 -60.61
CA MET A 496 -6.06 48.52 -60.99
C MET A 496 -4.61 48.12 -61.12
#